data_AF-A0A9E0GS34-F1
#
_entry.id   AF-A0A9E0GS34-F1
#
_cell.length_a   1.000
_cell.length_b   1.000
_cell.length_c   1.000
_cell.angle_alpha   90.00
_cell.angle_beta   90.00
_cell.angle_gamma   90.00
#
_symmetry.space_group_name_H-M   'P 1'
#
loop_
_entity.id
_entity.type
_entity.pdbx_description
1 polymer ?
#
loop_
_entity_poly.entity_id
_entity_poly.type
_entity_poly.pdbx_seq_one_letter_code
_entity_poly.pdbx_strand_id
1 'polypeptide(L)'
;MPQNDKQPLVEVKIDPPRGIEYPVTDGVYARQEVTANIEQAVRLLEEANAVRLLEEANPDKIITLGGNCLVSQAKFLKDVGVDFKIQRESFLSHDEIKQFMSRFDHILVHLDIDVLDAKLFHSTYFANPELVGDGSGSGRMTMAKLGDILQLIFNNSDVVGLTIAEYLPFDEHKLSQMFEGLDIFKD
;
A
#
# COMPACT_ATOMS: atom_id res chain seq x y z
N MET A 1 6.66 -0.85 -12.99
CA MET A 1 7.20 -2.08 -12.35
C MET A 1 8.01 -2.85 -13.37
N PRO A 2 9.06 -3.60 -12.97
CA PRO A 2 9.75 -4.51 -13.89
C PRO A 2 8.75 -5.49 -14.51
N GLN A 3 8.89 -5.76 -15.81
CA GLN A 3 8.03 -6.69 -16.51
C GLN A 3 8.30 -8.12 -16.03
N ASN A 4 7.24 -8.88 -15.74
CA ASN A 4 7.31 -10.29 -15.35
C ASN A 4 6.49 -11.14 -16.32
N ASP A 5 7.15 -11.72 -17.33
CA ASP A 5 6.48 -12.53 -18.36
C ASP A 5 5.87 -13.83 -17.83
N LYS A 6 6.16 -14.20 -16.58
CA LYS A 6 5.62 -15.41 -15.92
C LYS A 6 4.33 -15.14 -15.16
N GLN A 7 3.86 -13.89 -15.09
CA GLN A 7 2.69 -13.51 -14.35
C GLN A 7 1.72 -12.76 -15.27
N PRO A 8 0.44 -13.18 -15.35
CA PRO A 8 -0.55 -12.44 -16.11
C PRO A 8 -0.75 -11.06 -15.49
N LEU A 9 -0.80 -10.03 -16.35
CA LEU A 9 -1.19 -8.69 -15.94
C LEU A 9 -2.71 -8.59 -16.00
N VAL A 10 -3.31 -8.22 -14.87
CA VAL A 10 -4.73 -7.99 -14.73
C VAL A 10 -4.93 -6.56 -14.26
N GLU A 11 -5.77 -5.80 -14.95
CA GLU A 11 -6.03 -4.40 -14.65
C GLU A 11 -7.49 -4.20 -14.25
N VAL A 12 -7.70 -3.64 -13.05
CA VAL A 12 -9.02 -3.18 -12.62
C VAL A 12 -9.24 -1.80 -13.21
N LYS A 13 -10.17 -1.69 -14.16
CA LYS A 13 -10.49 -0.41 -14.80
C LYS A 13 -11.27 0.46 -13.84
N ILE A 14 -10.62 1.51 -13.34
CA ILE A 14 -11.25 2.52 -12.50
C ILE A 14 -11.42 3.79 -13.34
N ASP A 15 -12.60 4.39 -13.26
CA ASP A 15 -12.86 5.67 -13.91
C ASP A 15 -11.93 6.76 -13.33
N PRO A 16 -11.39 7.66 -14.17
CA PRO A 16 -10.59 8.77 -13.67
C PRO A 16 -11.42 9.71 -12.78
N PRO A 17 -10.79 10.44 -11.84
CA PRO A 17 -11.48 11.41 -11.00
C PRO A 17 -12.20 12.46 -11.84
N ARG A 18 -13.52 12.58 -11.70
CA ARG A 18 -14.37 13.53 -12.46
C ARG A 18 -14.72 14.80 -11.68
N GLY A 19 -14.12 15.01 -10.51
CA GLY A 19 -14.49 16.11 -9.59
C GLY A 19 -15.91 15.98 -9.04
N ILE A 20 -16.51 14.79 -9.11
CA ILE A 20 -17.85 14.51 -8.61
C ILE A 20 -17.76 14.24 -7.11
N GLU A 21 -18.61 14.92 -6.33
CA GLU A 21 -18.83 14.58 -4.93
C GLU A 21 -19.75 13.37 -4.81
N TYR A 22 -19.39 12.43 -3.94
CA TYR A 22 -20.16 11.22 -3.68
C TYR A 22 -20.87 11.30 -2.33
N PRO A 23 -22.02 10.63 -2.17
CA PRO A 23 -22.70 10.57 -0.89
C PRO A 23 -21.90 9.74 0.13
N VAL A 24 -21.96 10.17 1.39
CA VAL A 24 -21.58 9.33 2.53
C VAL A 24 -22.75 8.39 2.85
N THR A 25 -22.55 7.09 2.69
CA THR A 25 -23.56 6.06 3.01
C THR A 25 -23.00 5.17 4.11
N ASP A 26 -23.75 5.02 5.21
CA ASP A 26 -23.32 4.24 6.38
C ASP A 26 -21.95 4.68 6.94
N GLY A 27 -21.66 5.97 6.88
CA GLY A 27 -20.38 6.54 7.33
C GLY A 27 -19.21 6.41 6.35
N VAL A 28 -19.42 5.85 5.15
CA VAL A 28 -18.39 5.65 4.12
C VAL A 28 -18.66 6.54 2.91
N TYR A 29 -17.69 7.39 2.57
CA TYR A 29 -17.72 8.21 1.35
C TYR A 29 -17.61 7.32 0.10
N ALA A 30 -18.45 7.58 -0.92
CA ALA A 30 -18.44 6.82 -2.17
C ALA A 30 -18.62 5.29 -2.00
N ARG A 31 -19.33 4.84 -0.96
CA ARG A 31 -19.48 3.42 -0.61
C ARG A 31 -19.86 2.52 -1.79
N GLN A 32 -20.77 2.99 -2.65
CA GLN A 32 -21.23 2.22 -3.83
C GLN A 32 -20.10 1.99 -4.83
N GLU A 33 -19.34 3.04 -5.18
CA GLU A 33 -18.18 2.95 -6.08
C GLU A 33 -17.09 2.05 -5.50
N VAL A 34 -16.77 2.21 -4.21
CA VAL A 34 -15.79 1.37 -3.52
C VAL A 34 -16.19 -0.11 -3.60
N THR A 35 -17.46 -0.43 -3.34
CA THR A 35 -17.97 -1.81 -3.37
C THR A 35 -17.93 -2.37 -4.79
N ALA A 36 -18.37 -1.60 -5.79
CA ALA A 36 -18.36 -2.02 -7.19
C ALA A 36 -16.95 -2.34 -7.70
N ASN A 37 -15.97 -1.50 -7.34
CA ASN A 37 -14.56 -1.71 -7.68
C ASN A 37 -13.96 -2.95 -7.00
N ILE A 38 -14.30 -3.19 -5.74
CA ILE A 38 -13.88 -4.41 -5.01
C ILE A 38 -14.44 -5.65 -5.69
N GLU A 39 -15.74 -5.67 -6.01
CA GLU A 39 -16.37 -6.80 -6.69
C GLU A 39 -15.79 -7.05 -8.08
N GLN A 40 -15.45 -5.99 -8.82
CA GLN A 40 -14.77 -6.11 -10.11
C GLN A 40 -13.38 -6.71 -9.95
N ALA A 41 -12.60 -6.26 -8.96
CA ALA A 41 -11.28 -6.79 -8.67
C ALA A 41 -11.35 -8.29 -8.33
N VAL A 42 -12.32 -8.70 -7.49
CA VAL A 42 -12.53 -10.11 -7.14
C VAL A 42 -12.82 -10.94 -8.40
N ARG A 43 -13.77 -10.51 -9.25
CA ARG A 43 -14.09 -11.22 -10.51
C ARG A 43 -12.88 -11.38 -11.42
N LEU A 44 -12.09 -10.32 -11.59
CA LEU A 44 -10.88 -10.36 -12.43
C LEU A 44 -9.81 -11.29 -11.87
N LEU A 45 -9.66 -11.34 -10.54
CA LEU A 45 -8.73 -12.26 -9.88
C LEU A 45 -9.20 -13.71 -9.97
N GLU A 46 -10.52 -13.98 -9.93
CA GLU A 46 -11.09 -15.31 -10.14
C GLU A 46 -10.82 -15.80 -11.58
N GLU A 47 -11.08 -14.95 -12.58
CA GLU A 47 -10.80 -15.24 -13.99
C GLU A 47 -9.31 -15.51 -14.25
N ALA A 48 -8.44 -14.79 -13.53
CA ALA A 48 -6.99 -14.96 -13.61
C ALA A 48 -6.43 -16.13 -12.79
N ASN A 49 -7.29 -16.91 -12.12
CA ASN A 49 -6.90 -17.99 -11.19
C ASN A 49 -6.03 -17.51 -10.00
N ALA A 50 -6.04 -16.21 -9.72
CA ALA A 50 -5.25 -15.58 -8.66
C ALA A 50 -5.92 -15.72 -7.28
N VAL A 51 -7.26 -15.78 -7.23
CA VAL A 51 -8.01 -16.02 -5.97
C VAL A 51 -7.64 -17.37 -5.35
N ARG A 52 -7.40 -18.39 -6.19
CA ARG A 52 -7.02 -19.72 -5.69
C ARG A 52 -5.72 -19.69 -4.87
N LEU A 53 -4.75 -18.84 -5.24
CA LEU A 53 -3.49 -18.68 -4.49
C LEU A 53 -3.71 -17.97 -3.15
N LEU A 54 -4.64 -17.01 -3.08
CA LEU A 54 -4.97 -16.29 -1.84
C LEU A 54 -5.81 -17.14 -0.89
N GLU A 55 -6.74 -17.94 -1.40
CA GLU A 55 -7.53 -18.89 -0.62
C GLU A 55 -6.69 -20.09 -0.14
N GLU A 56 -5.78 -20.60 -0.97
CA GLU A 56 -4.80 -21.63 -0.58
C GLU A 56 -3.83 -21.10 0.50
N ALA A 57 -3.46 -19.81 0.45
CA ALA A 57 -2.50 -19.21 1.38
C ALA A 57 -3.05 -18.95 2.80
N ASN A 58 -4.37 -18.90 2.99
CA ASN A 58 -5.08 -18.76 4.29
C ASN A 58 -4.23 -18.14 5.42
N PRO A 59 -3.93 -16.82 5.37
CA PRO A 59 -2.90 -16.24 6.22
C PRO A 59 -3.34 -16.25 7.70
N ASP A 60 -2.63 -17.01 8.53
CA ASP A 60 -2.95 -17.14 9.96
C ASP A 60 -2.64 -15.86 10.76
N LYS A 61 -1.72 -14.98 10.29
CA LYS A 61 -1.31 -13.73 10.98
C LYS A 61 -0.80 -12.68 9.98
N ILE A 62 -0.94 -11.40 10.34
CA ILE A 62 -0.52 -10.23 9.55
C ILE A 62 0.53 -9.42 10.32
N ILE A 63 1.60 -8.98 9.65
CA ILE A 63 2.53 -7.95 10.15
C ILE A 63 2.48 -6.72 9.26
N THR A 64 2.33 -5.55 9.88
CA THR A 64 2.40 -4.24 9.21
C THR A 64 3.74 -3.59 9.54
N LEU A 65 4.56 -3.32 8.53
CA LEU A 65 5.87 -2.71 8.69
C LEU A 65 5.83 -1.23 8.32
N GLY A 66 5.58 -0.37 9.30
CA GLY A 66 5.55 1.09 9.15
C GLY A 66 4.15 1.68 9.31
N GLY A 67 4.01 2.97 9.01
CA GLY A 67 2.78 3.75 9.16
C GLY A 67 2.60 4.31 10.58
N ASN A 68 2.44 5.62 10.71
CA ASN A 68 2.02 6.22 11.99
C ASN A 68 0.53 5.95 12.30
N CYS A 69 -0.24 5.47 11.34
CA CYS A 69 -1.65 5.07 11.51
C CYS A 69 -1.82 4.00 12.60
N LEU A 70 -0.84 3.10 12.78
CA LEU A 70 -0.85 2.09 13.85
C LEU A 70 -0.87 2.70 15.26
N VAL A 71 -0.38 3.93 15.44
CA VAL A 71 -0.45 4.62 16.74
C VAL A 71 -1.91 4.85 17.16
N SER A 72 -2.77 5.22 16.21
CA SER A 72 -4.20 5.45 16.47
C SER A 72 -4.97 4.13 16.68
N GLN A 73 -4.50 3.04 16.06
CA GLN A 73 -5.14 1.72 16.11
C GLN A 73 -4.55 0.78 17.18
N ALA A 74 -3.48 1.18 17.88
CA ALA A 74 -2.77 0.33 18.84
C ALA A 74 -3.68 -0.27 19.91
N LYS A 75 -4.67 0.48 20.39
CA LYS A 75 -5.65 -0.02 21.36
C LYS A 75 -6.48 -1.16 20.75
N PHE A 76 -7.03 -0.95 19.56
CA PHE A 76 -7.81 -1.94 18.85
C PHE A 76 -7.00 -3.21 18.58
N LEU A 77 -5.78 -3.07 18.04
CA LEU A 77 -4.88 -4.20 17.76
C LEU A 77 -4.58 -5.02 19.01
N LYS A 78 -4.35 -4.34 20.14
CA LYS A 78 -4.18 -5.00 21.43
C LYS A 78 -5.45 -5.74 21.88
N ASP A 79 -6.62 -5.12 21.73
CA ASP A 79 -7.90 -5.70 22.12
C ASP A 79 -8.23 -6.97 21.31
N VAL A 80 -7.85 -7.02 20.02
CA VAL A 80 -8.06 -8.18 19.14
C VAL A 80 -6.89 -9.18 19.13
N GLY A 81 -5.84 -8.95 19.91
CA GLY A 81 -4.71 -9.88 20.07
C GLY A 81 -3.76 -9.93 18.87
N VAL A 82 -3.67 -8.87 18.07
CA VAL A 82 -2.71 -8.75 16.98
C VAL A 82 -1.36 -8.31 17.53
N ASP A 83 -0.30 -9.07 17.23
CA ASP A 83 1.08 -8.70 17.55
C ASP A 83 1.48 -7.45 16.73
N PHE A 84 1.90 -6.36 17.37
CA PHE A 84 2.38 -5.15 16.68
C PHE A 84 3.60 -4.53 17.37
N LYS A 85 4.42 -3.80 16.60
CA LYS A 85 5.54 -2.99 17.12
C LYS A 85 5.54 -1.61 16.50
N ILE A 86 5.53 -0.57 17.33
CA ILE A 86 5.58 0.82 16.89
C ILE A 86 7.05 1.24 16.74
N GLN A 87 7.47 1.64 15.53
CA GLN A 87 8.86 1.98 15.19
C GLN A 87 9.11 3.50 15.24
N ARG A 88 8.95 4.14 16.40
CA ARG A 88 9.18 5.60 16.56
C ARG A 88 10.66 5.97 16.62
N GLU A 89 11.44 5.19 17.37
CA GLU A 89 12.84 5.51 17.69
C GLU A 89 13.82 4.59 16.99
N SER A 90 13.47 3.32 16.82
CA SER A 90 14.28 2.31 16.16
C SER A 90 13.44 1.43 15.24
N PHE A 91 14.07 0.98 14.16
CA PHE A 91 13.50 -0.03 13.27
C PHE A 91 13.73 -1.43 13.84
N LEU A 92 12.90 -2.38 13.42
CA LEU A 92 13.12 -3.81 13.63
C LEU A 92 14.49 -4.22 13.08
N SER A 93 15.21 -5.03 13.85
CA SER A 93 16.45 -5.64 13.38
C SER A 93 16.15 -6.72 12.33
N HIS A 94 17.16 -7.09 11.53
CA HIS A 94 17.03 -8.20 10.60
C HIS A 94 16.68 -9.52 11.31
N ASP A 95 17.24 -9.75 12.49
CA ASP A 95 16.98 -10.97 13.28
C ASP A 95 15.54 -11.01 13.79
N GLU A 96 14.99 -9.88 14.23
CA GLU A 96 13.59 -9.79 14.64
C GLU A 96 12.65 -10.09 13.47
N ILE A 97 12.94 -9.56 12.27
CA ILE A 97 12.15 -9.83 11.07
C ILE A 97 12.25 -11.32 10.69
N LYS A 98 13.45 -11.90 10.69
CA LYS A 98 13.65 -13.33 10.40
C LYS A 98 12.93 -14.24 11.39
N GLN A 99 13.04 -13.95 12.67
CA GLN A 99 12.37 -14.72 13.73
C GLN A 99 10.85 -14.64 13.61
N PHE A 100 10.32 -13.49 13.17
CA PHE A 100 8.90 -13.36 12.90
C PHE A 100 8.50 -14.22 11.69
N MET A 101 9.21 -14.07 10.56
CA MET A 101 8.90 -14.80 9.33
C MET A 101 8.99 -16.32 9.50
N SER A 102 9.92 -16.82 10.32
CA SER A 102 10.10 -18.26 10.53
C SER A 102 8.91 -18.97 11.20
N ARG A 103 7.88 -18.24 11.60
CA ARG A 103 6.63 -18.77 12.16
C ARG A 103 5.62 -19.17 11.09
N PHE A 104 5.88 -18.86 9.82
CA PHE A 104 4.94 -19.01 8.71
C PHE A 104 5.60 -19.69 7.52
N ASP A 105 4.82 -20.52 6.82
CA ASP A 105 5.27 -21.19 5.60
C ASP A 105 5.23 -20.24 4.39
N HIS A 106 4.26 -19.33 4.36
CA HIS A 106 4.06 -18.34 3.30
C HIS A 106 3.90 -16.92 3.85
N ILE A 107 4.38 -15.92 3.11
CA ILE A 107 4.32 -14.50 3.49
C ILE A 107 3.62 -13.69 2.38
N LEU A 108 2.71 -12.81 2.79
CA LEU A 108 2.18 -11.73 1.95
C LEU A 108 2.69 -10.40 2.48
N VAL A 109 3.22 -9.56 1.58
CA VAL A 109 3.74 -8.23 1.91
C VAL A 109 2.74 -7.16 1.46
N HIS A 110 2.24 -6.36 2.39
CA HIS A 110 1.53 -5.12 2.06
C HIS A 110 2.46 -3.92 2.29
N LEU A 111 2.85 -3.25 1.21
CA LEU A 111 3.68 -2.05 1.23
C LEU A 111 2.79 -0.82 1.03
N ASP A 112 2.47 -0.17 2.14
CA ASP A 112 2.02 1.22 2.12
C ASP A 112 3.26 2.11 1.92
N ILE A 113 3.31 2.91 0.85
CA ILE A 113 4.50 3.72 0.53
C ILE A 113 4.73 4.85 1.55
N ASP A 114 3.71 5.26 2.30
CA ASP A 114 3.80 6.34 3.30
C ASP A 114 4.71 5.99 4.51
N VAL A 115 5.26 4.77 4.55
CA VAL A 115 6.35 4.38 5.45
C VAL A 115 7.67 5.11 5.16
N LEU A 116 7.83 5.63 3.94
CA LEU A 116 8.97 6.43 3.53
C LEU A 116 8.94 7.81 4.20
N ASP A 117 10.13 8.37 4.43
CA ASP A 117 10.28 9.74 4.90
C ASP A 117 9.82 10.72 3.81
N ALA A 118 8.73 11.44 4.08
CA ALA A 118 8.15 12.44 3.17
C ALA A 118 9.11 13.59 2.83
N LYS A 119 10.21 13.77 3.57
CA LYS A 119 11.26 14.74 3.21
C LYS A 119 12.15 14.22 2.08
N LEU A 120 12.25 12.90 1.93
CA LEU A 120 13.13 12.21 1.00
C LEU A 120 12.38 11.63 -0.20
N PHE A 121 11.09 11.33 -0.06
CA PHE A 121 10.25 10.77 -1.10
C PHE A 121 8.91 11.52 -1.18
N HIS A 122 8.66 12.20 -2.30
CA HIS A 122 7.62 13.25 -2.39
C HIS A 122 6.28 12.77 -2.95
N SER A 123 6.19 11.51 -3.37
CA SER A 123 4.95 10.94 -3.93
C SER A 123 4.11 10.22 -2.86
N THR A 124 3.88 10.89 -1.73
CA THR A 124 3.14 10.38 -0.54
C THR A 124 2.17 11.45 -0.04
N TYR A 125 1.13 11.06 0.70
CA TYR A 125 0.15 12.00 1.25
C TYR A 125 0.84 13.09 2.09
N PHE A 126 1.78 12.67 2.96
CA PHE A 126 2.47 13.55 3.90
C PHE A 126 3.53 14.47 3.27
N ALA A 127 3.89 14.26 2.00
CA ALA A 127 4.83 15.12 1.30
C ALA A 127 4.16 16.34 0.67
N ASN A 128 2.83 16.36 0.55
CA ASN A 128 2.11 17.48 -0.03
C ASN A 128 1.74 18.52 1.05
N PRO A 129 2.33 19.74 1.03
CA PRO A 129 2.03 20.78 2.03
C PRO A 129 0.64 21.40 1.88
N GLU A 130 -0.03 21.21 0.74
CA GLU A 130 -1.41 21.69 0.52
C GLU A 130 -2.44 20.81 1.24
N LEU A 131 -2.07 19.59 1.62
CA LEU A 131 -2.92 18.68 2.36
C LEU A 131 -2.77 18.95 3.86
N VAL A 132 -3.89 19.22 4.52
CA VAL A 132 -3.94 19.28 5.98
C VAL A 132 -3.94 17.85 6.51
N GLY A 133 -2.85 17.46 7.16
CA GLY A 133 -2.74 16.13 7.78
C GLY A 133 -3.88 15.89 8.77
N ASP A 134 -4.31 14.65 8.88
CA ASP A 134 -5.30 14.17 9.87
C ASP A 134 -4.75 14.14 11.32
N GLY A 135 -3.55 14.67 11.53
CA GLY A 135 -2.80 14.62 12.79
C GLY A 135 -1.84 13.42 12.88
N SER A 136 -1.82 12.53 11.89
CA SER A 136 -0.78 11.50 11.75
C SER A 136 0.49 12.08 11.10
N GLY A 137 1.65 11.49 11.41
CA GLY A 137 2.94 11.94 10.86
C GLY A 137 3.39 11.09 9.68
N SER A 138 4.32 11.61 8.88
CA SER A 138 4.98 10.84 7.83
C SER A 138 5.75 9.63 8.37
N GLY A 139 6.04 8.68 7.48
CA GLY A 139 7.06 7.67 7.69
C GLY A 139 8.45 8.26 7.94
N ARG A 140 9.40 7.36 8.19
CA ARG A 140 10.81 7.68 8.53
C ARG A 140 11.81 6.86 7.74
N MET A 141 11.35 5.96 6.87
CA MET A 141 12.22 5.02 6.18
C MET A 141 12.84 5.69 4.94
N THR A 142 14.11 5.44 4.69
CA THR A 142 14.72 5.80 3.40
C THR A 142 14.44 4.69 2.38
N MET A 143 14.48 5.02 1.09
CA MET A 143 14.39 4.02 0.01
C MET A 143 15.44 2.90 0.16
N ALA A 144 16.65 3.24 0.59
CA ALA A 144 17.71 2.27 0.84
C ALA A 144 17.33 1.30 1.98
N LYS A 145 16.75 1.81 3.07
CA LYS A 145 16.31 0.96 4.19
C LYS A 145 15.12 0.10 3.82
N LEU A 146 14.17 0.64 3.04
CA LEU A 146 13.05 -0.13 2.51
C LEU A 146 13.53 -1.26 1.60
N GLY A 147 14.46 -0.96 0.68
CA GLY A 147 15.07 -1.94 -0.20
C GLY A 147 15.79 -3.06 0.57
N ASP A 148 16.57 -2.70 1.60
CA ASP A 148 17.23 -3.65 2.51
C ASP A 148 16.23 -4.60 3.18
N ILE A 149 15.12 -4.08 3.72
CA ILE A 149 14.07 -4.89 4.36
C ILE A 149 13.37 -5.79 3.34
N LEU A 150 12.98 -5.27 2.17
CA LEU A 150 12.32 -6.08 1.15
C LEU A 150 13.24 -7.20 0.65
N GLN A 151 14.51 -6.91 0.37
CA GLN A 151 15.47 -7.95 0.00
C GLN A 151 15.64 -9.00 1.10
N LEU A 152 15.70 -8.59 2.37
CA LEU A 152 15.74 -9.52 3.49
C LEU A 152 14.54 -10.47 3.48
N ILE A 153 13.32 -9.94 3.34
CA ILE A 153 12.08 -10.73 3.35
C ILE A 153 12.06 -11.70 2.17
N PHE A 154 12.24 -11.20 0.95
CA PHE A 154 12.16 -12.02 -0.27
C PHE A 154 13.28 -13.07 -0.38
N ASN A 155 14.44 -12.85 0.24
CA ASN A 155 15.54 -13.83 0.23
C ASN A 155 15.44 -14.90 1.34
N ASN A 156 14.58 -14.71 2.34
CA ASN A 156 14.53 -15.58 3.54
C ASN A 156 13.13 -16.15 3.82
N SER A 157 12.15 -15.94 2.94
CA SER A 157 10.79 -16.46 3.11
C SER A 157 10.16 -16.75 1.76
N ASP A 158 9.13 -17.60 1.74
CA ASP A 158 8.31 -17.82 0.56
C ASP A 158 7.25 -16.71 0.44
N VAL A 159 7.58 -15.67 -0.32
CA VAL A 159 6.67 -14.54 -0.55
C VAL A 159 5.72 -14.86 -1.69
N VAL A 160 4.44 -15.05 -1.36
CA VAL A 160 3.39 -15.44 -2.31
C VAL A 160 2.55 -14.26 -2.81
N GLY A 161 2.72 -13.07 -2.22
CA GLY A 161 1.99 -11.88 -2.62
C GLY A 161 2.67 -10.57 -2.19
N LEU A 162 2.49 -9.54 -3.01
CA LEU A 162 2.96 -8.18 -2.76
C LEU A 162 1.87 -7.17 -3.18
N THR A 163 1.44 -6.32 -2.26
CA THR A 163 0.64 -5.12 -2.56
C THR A 163 1.52 -3.89 -2.41
N ILE A 164 1.33 -2.91 -3.29
CA ILE A 164 1.91 -1.56 -3.17
C ILE A 164 0.74 -0.58 -3.16
N ALA A 165 0.65 0.26 -2.13
CA ALA A 165 -0.46 1.20 -1.90
C ALA A 165 0.05 2.62 -1.63
N GLU A 166 -0.87 3.59 -1.69
CA GLU A 166 -0.65 5.01 -1.33
C GLU A 166 0.44 5.72 -2.15
N TYR A 167 0.68 5.29 -3.39
CA TYR A 167 1.51 6.06 -4.31
C TYR A 167 0.74 7.29 -4.82
N LEU A 168 1.17 8.48 -4.41
CA LEU A 168 0.49 9.74 -4.72
C LEU A 168 1.45 10.72 -5.41
N PRO A 169 1.63 10.63 -6.74
CA PRO A 169 2.61 11.41 -7.51
C PRO A 169 2.09 12.81 -7.84
N PHE A 170 2.01 13.69 -6.84
CA PHE A 170 1.43 15.03 -6.98
C PHE A 170 2.18 15.89 -7.99
N ASP A 171 3.52 15.84 -8.00
CA ASP A 171 4.33 16.64 -8.92
C ASP A 171 4.18 16.16 -10.36
N GLU A 172 4.18 14.86 -10.60
CA GLU A 172 3.96 14.28 -11.92
C GLU A 172 2.55 14.58 -12.43
N HIS A 173 1.54 14.56 -11.54
CA HIS A 173 0.17 14.97 -11.90
C HIS A 173 0.12 16.45 -12.29
N LYS A 174 0.70 17.35 -11.49
CA LYS A 174 0.79 18.79 -11.78
C LYS A 174 1.54 19.04 -13.10
N LEU A 175 2.61 18.30 -13.35
CA LEU A 175 3.37 18.37 -14.59
C LEU A 175 2.54 17.93 -15.81
N SER A 176 1.79 16.82 -15.68
CA SER A 176 0.86 16.35 -16.71
C SER A 176 -0.18 17.40 -17.05
N GLN A 177 -0.83 17.99 -16.05
CA GLN A 177 -1.83 19.06 -16.25
C GLN A 177 -1.24 20.30 -16.92
N MET A 178 -0.01 20.68 -16.55
CA MET A 178 0.69 21.79 -17.20
C MET A 178 0.93 21.50 -18.68
N PHE A 179 1.31 20.28 -19.04
CA PHE A 179 1.54 19.88 -20.43
C PHE A 179 0.26 19.78 -21.25
N GLU A 180 -0.85 19.28 -20.68
CA GLU A 180 -2.17 19.30 -21.34
C GLU A 180 -2.60 20.73 -21.76
N GLY A 181 -2.12 21.74 -21.04
CA GLY A 181 -2.37 23.15 -21.35
C GLY A 181 -1.61 23.68 -22.58
N LEU A 182 -0.58 23.00 -23.07
CA LEU A 182 0.28 23.48 -24.16
C LEU A 182 -0.23 23.02 -25.53
N ASP A 183 -0.32 23.95 -26.47
CA ASP A 183 -0.89 23.66 -27.80
C ASP A 183 -0.06 22.68 -28.63
N ILE A 184 1.24 22.50 -28.33
CA ILE A 184 2.07 21.47 -28.99
C ILE A 184 1.60 20.04 -28.68
N PHE A 185 0.86 19.85 -27.60
CA PHE A 185 0.29 18.56 -27.19
C PHE A 185 -1.21 18.46 -27.47
N LYS A 186 -1.80 19.49 -28.10
CA LYS A 186 -3.20 19.50 -28.54
C LYS A 186 -3.21 19.39 -30.06
N ASP A 187 -3.54 18.21 -30.57
CA ASP A 187 -3.88 18.04 -31.98
C ASP A 187 -5.18 18.79 -32.33
#